data_AF-A0A7W1FDD7-F1
#
_entry.id   AF-A0A7W1FDD7-F1
#
_cell.length_a   1.000
_cell.length_b   1.000
_cell.length_c   1.000
_cell.angle_alpha   90.00
_cell.angle_beta   90.00
_cell.angle_gamma   90.00
#
_symmetry.space_group_name_H-M   'P 1'
#
loop_
_entity.id
_entity.type
_entity.pdbx_description
1 polymer ?
#
loop_
_entity_poly.entity_id
_entity_poly.type
_entity_poly.pdbx_seq_one_letter_code
_entity_poly.pdbx_strand_id
1 'polypeptide(L)'
;MPDNWALEQLFPIIPIHRLNKKPTEYATLCDITCDSDGIVDKFVDLHDVKPVLELHKLIKDEPYYLAMMLVGAYQEVMGNNHNLFGVPHEAHIHIGEDGYIIKKVIQGATLGDALSAVRFDSAQLKDQFRRIVMQRVKSGEVSSKEGNKLIEYYEVQADGYTYLSPNGNEK
;
A
#
# COMPACT_ATOMS: atom_id res chain seq x y z
N MET A 1 -5.73 7.91 5.70
CA MET A 1 -6.67 9.03 5.92
C MET A 1 -6.88 9.18 7.43
N PRO A 2 -5.92 9.79 8.16
CA PRO A 2 -5.97 9.85 9.62
C PRO A 2 -7.21 10.59 10.15
N ASP A 3 -7.64 11.69 9.51
CA ASP A 3 -8.83 12.43 9.94
C ASP A 3 -10.14 11.63 9.81
N ASN A 4 -10.22 10.65 8.90
CA ASN A 4 -11.39 9.76 8.85
C ASN A 4 -11.48 8.91 10.13
N TRP A 5 -10.34 8.36 10.56
CA TRP A 5 -10.26 7.56 11.79
C TRP A 5 -10.45 8.41 13.05
N ALA A 6 -9.83 9.58 13.12
CA ALA A 6 -9.81 10.39 14.34
C ALA A 6 -11.05 11.29 14.52
N LEU A 7 -11.60 11.81 13.43
CA LEU A 7 -12.62 12.88 13.45
C LEU A 7 -13.86 12.55 12.62
N GLU A 8 -13.98 11.32 12.12
CA GLU A 8 -15.05 10.90 11.20
C GLU A 8 -15.16 11.80 9.95
N GLN A 9 -14.04 12.41 9.53
CA GLN A 9 -14.03 13.29 8.37
C GLN A 9 -14.38 12.51 7.10
N LEU A 10 -15.36 13.01 6.37
CA LEU A 10 -15.80 12.41 5.11
C LEU A 10 -14.89 12.82 3.96
N PHE A 11 -14.47 11.84 3.17
CA PHE A 11 -13.76 12.04 1.91
C PHE A 11 -14.60 11.49 0.76
N PRO A 12 -14.74 12.20 -0.37
CA PRO A 12 -15.36 11.62 -1.55
C PRO A 12 -14.50 10.46 -2.07
N ILE A 13 -15.08 9.27 -2.14
CA ILE A 13 -14.42 8.07 -2.70
C ILE A 13 -15.18 7.65 -3.94
N ILE A 14 -14.47 7.52 -5.06
CA ILE A 14 -15.07 7.20 -6.36
C ILE A 14 -14.27 6.14 -7.13
N PRO A 15 -14.90 5.28 -7.92
CA PRO A 15 -14.19 4.52 -8.95
C PRO A 15 -13.63 5.48 -10.00
N ILE A 16 -12.42 5.24 -10.50
CA ILE A 16 -11.80 6.06 -11.56
C ILE A 16 -11.84 5.41 -12.95
N HIS A 17 -12.64 4.36 -13.08
CA HIS A 17 -12.88 3.64 -14.32
C HIS A 17 -14.32 3.13 -14.32
N ARG A 18 -14.80 2.70 -15.50
CA ARG A 18 -16.18 2.24 -15.72
C ARG A 18 -17.25 3.29 -15.38
N LEU A 19 -16.91 4.58 -15.37
CA LEU A 19 -17.80 5.70 -15.01
C LEU A 19 -19.07 5.81 -15.86
N ASN A 20 -19.08 5.21 -17.05
CA ASN A 20 -20.24 5.14 -17.95
C ASN A 20 -21.17 3.95 -17.68
N LYS A 21 -20.87 3.12 -16.68
CA LYS A 21 -21.70 1.98 -16.27
C LYS A 21 -22.34 2.30 -14.93
N LYS A 22 -23.58 1.84 -14.73
CA LYS A 22 -24.26 1.98 -13.44
C LYS A 22 -23.63 1.00 -12.42
N PRO A 23 -23.22 1.45 -11.23
CA PRO A 23 -22.85 0.57 -10.12
C PRO A 23 -24.00 -0.38 -9.74
N THR A 24 -23.66 -1.62 -9.37
CA THR A 24 -24.63 -2.67 -9.01
C THR A 24 -24.38 -3.29 -7.64
N GLU A 25 -23.18 -3.10 -7.09
CA GLU A 25 -22.76 -3.64 -5.81
C GLU A 25 -22.72 -2.54 -4.77
N TYR A 26 -22.87 -2.91 -3.50
CA TYR A 26 -22.74 -2.02 -2.36
C TYR A 26 -21.64 -2.55 -1.46
N ALA A 27 -20.72 -1.69 -1.04
CA ALA A 27 -19.56 -2.09 -0.29
C ALA A 27 -19.26 -1.13 0.87
N THR A 28 -18.66 -1.69 1.91
CA THR A 28 -17.90 -0.96 2.93
C THR A 28 -16.43 -1.20 2.62
N LEU A 29 -15.58 -0.18 2.80
CA LEU A 29 -14.16 -0.31 2.49
C LEU A 29 -13.40 -0.62 3.78
N CYS A 30 -12.61 -1.69 3.76
CA CYS A 30 -11.60 -1.95 4.78
C CYS A 30 -10.22 -1.83 4.13
N ASP A 31 -9.27 -1.27 4.85
CA ASP A 31 -7.87 -1.32 4.44
C ASP A 31 -7.25 -2.70 4.72
N ILE A 32 -5.95 -2.81 4.46
CA ILE A 32 -5.19 -4.06 4.59
C ILE A 32 -4.48 -4.19 5.94
N THR A 33 -4.78 -3.31 6.89
CA THR A 33 -4.23 -3.41 8.24
C THR A 33 -4.88 -4.57 8.99
N CYS A 34 -4.29 -4.97 10.12
CA CYS A 34 -4.87 -5.98 10.99
C CYS A 34 -5.84 -5.38 12.01
N ASP A 35 -6.05 -4.06 11.96
CA ASP A 35 -6.91 -3.33 12.87
C ASP A 35 -8.33 -3.25 12.31
N SER A 36 -9.32 -3.58 13.12
CA SER A 36 -10.73 -3.47 12.72
C SER A 36 -11.18 -2.03 12.52
N ASP A 37 -10.45 -1.06 13.08
CA ASP A 37 -10.72 0.37 12.91
C ASP A 37 -10.31 0.90 11.52
N GLY A 38 -9.59 0.09 10.72
CA GLY A 38 -9.20 0.38 9.34
C GLY A 38 -10.37 0.33 8.35
N ILE A 39 -11.49 0.99 8.67
CA ILE A 39 -12.75 0.91 7.93
C ILE A 39 -13.27 2.31 7.53
N VAL A 40 -13.93 2.37 6.38
CA VAL A 40 -14.75 3.50 5.94
C VAL A 40 -16.17 2.99 5.73
N ASP A 41 -17.08 3.37 6.63
CA ASP A 41 -18.48 2.97 6.67
C ASP A 41 -19.46 4.14 6.49
N LYS A 42 -18.94 5.36 6.33
CA LYS A 42 -19.68 6.58 6.02
C LYS A 42 -19.13 7.21 4.75
N PHE A 43 -20.01 7.49 3.79
CA PHE A 43 -19.64 8.03 2.48
C PHE A 43 -20.46 9.28 2.15
N VAL A 44 -19.90 10.14 1.31
CA VAL A 44 -20.56 11.37 0.83
C VAL A 44 -21.71 11.03 -0.14
N ASP A 45 -22.88 11.66 0.05
CA ASP A 45 -23.99 11.69 -0.91
C ASP A 45 -24.46 13.14 -1.15
N LEU A 46 -25.32 13.36 -2.16
CA LEU A 46 -25.82 14.66 -2.58
C LEU A 46 -26.63 15.40 -1.49
N HIS A 47 -27.33 14.65 -0.64
CA HIS A 47 -28.25 15.21 0.35
C HIS A 47 -27.90 14.82 1.79
N ASP A 48 -27.09 13.78 1.99
CA ASP A 48 -26.75 13.27 3.33
C ASP A 48 -25.47 12.41 3.30
N VAL A 49 -25.19 11.72 4.41
CA VAL A 49 -24.17 10.67 4.53
C VAL A 49 -24.81 9.31 4.27
N LYS A 50 -24.22 8.51 3.37
CA LYS A 50 -24.67 7.14 3.09
C LYS A 50 -23.80 6.09 3.80
N PRO A 51 -24.37 4.95 4.23
CA PRO A 51 -23.64 3.92 4.97
C PRO A 51 -22.88 2.92 4.08
N VAL A 52 -23.03 3.03 2.75
CA VAL A 52 -22.42 2.10 1.78
C VAL A 52 -21.95 2.86 0.55
N LEU A 53 -20.93 2.31 -0.12
CA LEU A 53 -20.42 2.81 -1.40
C LEU A 53 -20.92 1.95 -2.56
N GLU A 54 -21.55 2.57 -3.55
CA GLU A 54 -21.97 1.87 -4.75
C GLU A 54 -20.78 1.66 -5.70
N LEU A 55 -20.51 0.40 -6.01
CA LEU A 55 -19.42 -0.02 -6.87
C LEU A 55 -19.90 -0.89 -8.03
N HIS A 56 -19.02 -1.06 -9.01
CA HIS A 56 -19.21 -2.03 -10.08
C HIS A 56 -18.77 -3.40 -9.60
N LYS A 57 -19.43 -4.45 -10.12
CA LYS A 57 -19.00 -5.84 -9.88
C LYS A 57 -17.52 -6.03 -10.21
N LEU A 58 -16.79 -6.59 -9.25
CA LEU A 58 -15.38 -6.95 -9.42
C LEU A 58 -15.27 -8.09 -10.42
N ILE A 59 -14.29 -7.99 -11.32
CA ILE A 59 -13.98 -9.03 -12.29
C ILE A 59 -12.66 -9.64 -11.85
N LYS A 60 -12.62 -10.97 -11.79
CA LYS A 60 -11.43 -11.71 -11.38
C LYS A 60 -10.24 -11.32 -12.26
N ASP A 61 -9.09 -11.13 -11.64
CA ASP A 61 -7.81 -10.80 -12.29
C ASP A 61 -7.78 -9.44 -13.01
N GLU A 62 -8.83 -8.62 -12.89
CA GLU A 62 -8.85 -7.24 -13.38
C GLU A 62 -8.66 -6.24 -12.24
N PRO A 63 -7.80 -5.21 -12.39
CA PRO A 63 -7.62 -4.22 -11.35
C PRO A 63 -8.88 -3.36 -11.19
N TYR A 64 -9.13 -2.96 -9.94
CA TYR A 64 -10.22 -2.05 -9.60
C TYR A 64 -9.68 -0.87 -8.80
N TYR A 65 -9.47 0.26 -9.47
CA TYR A 65 -8.96 1.47 -8.84
C TYR A 65 -10.08 2.36 -8.29
N LEU A 66 -9.83 2.86 -7.07
CA LEU A 66 -10.61 3.90 -6.41
C LEU A 66 -9.72 5.14 -6.24
N ALA A 67 -10.34 6.32 -6.25
CA ALA A 67 -9.70 7.55 -5.81
C ALA A 67 -10.37 8.05 -4.54
N MET A 68 -9.53 8.43 -3.58
CA MET A 68 -9.91 9.18 -2.38
C MET A 68 -9.58 10.64 -2.64
N MET A 69 -10.61 11.48 -2.74
CA MET A 69 -10.47 12.88 -3.14
C MET A 69 -10.38 13.79 -1.92
N LEU A 70 -9.88 15.01 -2.12
CA LEU A 70 -9.79 16.06 -1.09
C LEU A 70 -8.87 15.70 0.09
N VAL A 71 -7.88 14.83 -0.12
CA VAL A 71 -6.91 14.40 0.88
C VAL A 71 -5.67 15.31 0.99
N GLY A 72 -5.65 16.45 0.28
CA GLY A 72 -4.46 17.30 0.14
C GLY A 72 -4.09 18.17 1.35
N ALA A 73 -4.93 18.22 2.39
CA ALA A 73 -4.66 18.98 3.61
C ALA A 73 -4.63 18.03 4.81
N TYR A 74 -3.67 18.24 5.73
CA TYR A 74 -3.42 17.46 6.95
C TYR A 74 -3.04 15.98 6.78
N GLN A 75 -3.60 15.27 5.81
CA GLN A 75 -3.51 13.81 5.71
C GLN A 75 -2.10 13.26 5.54
N GLU A 76 -1.23 13.98 4.84
CA GLU A 76 0.15 13.57 4.63
C GLU A 76 0.97 13.68 5.92
N VAL A 77 0.88 14.82 6.60
CA VAL A 77 1.70 15.11 7.79
C VAL A 77 1.18 14.43 9.07
N MET A 78 -0.10 14.08 9.11
CA MET A 78 -0.73 13.40 10.26
C MET A 78 -0.77 11.87 10.10
N GLY A 79 -0.25 11.34 8.99
CA GLY A 79 -0.17 9.90 8.77
C GLY A 79 0.73 9.21 9.80
N ASN A 80 0.32 8.03 10.25
CA ASN A 80 1.16 7.12 11.04
C ASN A 80 1.41 5.84 10.23
N ASN A 81 2.53 5.19 10.50
CA ASN A 81 2.93 3.94 9.83
C ASN A 81 2.38 2.72 10.58
N HIS A 82 1.06 2.64 10.75
CA HIS A 82 0.40 1.50 11.39
C HIS A 82 0.72 0.21 10.60
N ASN A 83 1.01 -0.88 11.31
CA ASN A 83 1.55 -2.12 10.73
C ASN A 83 2.81 -1.93 9.85
N LEU A 84 3.59 -0.88 10.10
CA LEU A 84 4.79 -0.55 9.32
C LEU A 84 4.51 -0.26 7.82
N PHE A 85 3.25 -0.05 7.43
CA PHE A 85 2.95 0.53 6.13
C PHE A 85 3.44 1.98 6.12
N GLY A 86 4.47 2.26 5.33
CA GLY A 86 5.01 3.61 5.23
C GLY A 86 4.26 4.46 4.19
N VAL A 87 4.85 5.59 3.83
CA VAL A 87 4.24 6.53 2.88
C VAL A 87 4.06 5.89 1.50
N PRO A 88 2.94 6.16 0.79
CA PRO A 88 2.75 5.65 -0.55
C PRO A 88 3.60 6.39 -1.58
N HIS A 89 3.69 5.86 -2.80
CA HIS A 89 4.27 6.60 -3.93
C HIS A 89 3.47 7.88 -4.20
N GLU A 90 4.19 8.95 -4.58
CA GLU A 90 3.61 10.23 -4.95
C GLU A 90 4.11 10.67 -6.33
N ALA A 91 3.23 11.27 -7.13
CA ALA A 91 3.58 11.82 -8.43
C ALA A 91 3.05 13.24 -8.59
N HIS A 92 3.90 14.15 -9.05
CA HIS A 92 3.51 15.52 -9.39
C HIS A 92 3.15 15.58 -10.87
N ILE A 93 1.88 15.79 -11.16
CA ILE A 93 1.36 15.86 -12.53
C ILE A 93 1.12 17.32 -12.90
N HIS A 94 1.71 17.75 -14.02
CA HIS A 94 1.45 19.05 -14.62
C HIS A 94 0.57 18.85 -15.86
N ILE A 95 -0.52 19.60 -15.96
CA ILE A 95 -1.45 19.54 -17.08
C ILE A 95 -1.33 20.86 -17.86
N GLY A 96 -1.14 20.76 -19.17
CA GLY A 96 -1.06 21.88 -20.11
C GLY A 96 -1.93 21.62 -21.35
N GLU A 97 -1.78 22.47 -22.37
CA GLU A 97 -2.61 22.40 -23.59
C GLU A 97 -2.42 21.09 -24.36
N ASP A 98 -1.19 20.57 -24.42
CA ASP A 98 -0.85 19.34 -25.18
C ASP A 98 -1.05 18.03 -24.38
N GLY A 99 -1.61 18.10 -23.17
CA GLY A 99 -1.84 16.95 -22.30
C GLY A 99 -1.20 17.08 -20.92
N TYR A 100 -0.64 16.00 -20.40
CA TYR A 100 -0.04 15.98 -19.06
C TYR A 100 1.40 15.44 -19.08
N ILE A 101 2.20 15.91 -18.13
CA ILE A 101 3.54 15.38 -17.86
C ILE A 101 3.66 15.01 -16.38
N ILE A 102 4.37 13.91 -16.10
CA ILE A 102 4.77 13.55 -14.74
C ILE A 102 6.09 14.25 -14.47
N LYS A 103 6.05 15.32 -13.67
CA LYS A 103 7.22 16.17 -13.42
C LYS A 103 8.16 15.58 -12.37
N LYS A 104 7.59 14.88 -11.38
CA LYS A 104 8.34 14.27 -10.28
C LYS A 104 7.63 13.00 -9.83
N VAL A 105 8.42 11.99 -9.50
CA VAL A 105 7.96 10.79 -8.80
C VAL A 105 8.77 10.70 -7.51
N ILE A 106 8.08 10.56 -6.39
CA ILE A 106 8.66 10.28 -5.08
C ILE A 106 8.29 8.84 -4.75
N GLN A 107 9.30 8.01 -4.53
CA GLN A 107 9.07 6.61 -4.20
C GLN A 107 8.54 6.51 -2.77
N GLY A 108 7.57 5.62 -2.57
CA GLY A 108 7.04 5.32 -1.25
C GLY A 108 8.04 4.53 -0.41
N ALA A 109 7.68 4.29 0.84
CA ALA A 109 8.54 3.65 1.81
C ALA A 109 8.83 2.18 1.47
N THR A 110 10.07 1.78 1.70
CA THR A 110 10.50 0.38 1.64
C THR A 110 10.42 -0.29 3.01
N LEU A 111 10.51 -1.62 3.04
CA LEU A 111 10.64 -2.38 4.29
C LEU A 111 11.90 -1.95 5.07
N GLY A 112 12.99 -1.61 4.39
CA GLY A 112 14.21 -1.06 4.99
C GLY A 112 13.98 0.29 5.68
N ASP A 113 13.18 1.18 5.09
CA ASP A 113 12.79 2.45 5.71
C ASP A 113 11.94 2.21 6.96
N ALA A 114 11.00 1.27 6.88
CA ALA A 114 10.14 0.89 8.00
C ALA A 114 10.96 0.31 9.18
N LEU A 115 11.93 -0.57 8.90
CA LEU A 115 12.87 -1.09 9.90
C LEU A 115 13.71 0.01 10.53
N SER A 116 14.19 0.96 9.72
CA SER A 116 14.99 2.10 10.19
C SER A 116 14.19 3.00 11.13
N ALA A 117 12.89 3.20 10.86
CA ALA A 117 11.99 3.98 11.70
C ALA A 117 11.86 3.39 13.12
N VAL A 118 11.90 2.06 13.25
CA VAL A 118 11.89 1.34 14.55
C VAL A 118 13.29 1.01 15.08
N ARG A 119 14.32 1.71 14.60
CA ARG A 119 15.73 1.64 15.07
C ARG A 119 16.44 0.33 14.79
N PHE A 120 16.01 -0.42 13.78
CA PHE A 120 16.77 -1.54 13.25
C PHE A 120 17.67 -1.08 12.09
N ASP A 121 18.80 -1.76 11.94
CA ASP A 121 19.72 -1.57 10.82
C ASP A 121 19.50 -2.69 9.80
N SER A 122 18.98 -2.33 8.62
CA SER A 122 18.67 -3.29 7.55
C SER A 122 19.92 -4.06 7.09
N ALA A 123 21.09 -3.42 7.03
CA ALA A 123 22.33 -4.10 6.63
C ALA A 123 22.77 -5.13 7.68
N GLN A 124 22.66 -4.80 8.97
CA GLN A 124 22.94 -5.75 10.04
C GLN A 124 21.99 -6.95 10.03
N LEU A 125 20.70 -6.73 9.77
CA LEU A 125 19.71 -7.80 9.65
C LEU A 125 20.00 -8.71 8.45
N LYS A 126 20.31 -8.14 7.29
CA LYS A 126 20.75 -8.90 6.08
C LYS A 126 21.98 -9.76 6.41
N ASP A 127 22.98 -9.21 7.08
CA ASP A 127 24.20 -9.95 7.46
C ASP A 127 23.97 -11.03 8.51
N GLN A 128 23.07 -10.81 9.48
CA GLN A 128 22.68 -11.83 10.45
C GLN A 128 21.93 -12.98 9.77
N PHE A 129 20.96 -12.68 8.92
CA PHE A 129 20.22 -13.68 8.16
C PHE A 129 21.14 -14.52 7.28
N ARG A 130 22.08 -13.88 6.55
CA ARG A 130 23.09 -14.57 5.75
C ARG A 130 23.91 -15.54 6.58
N ARG A 131 24.36 -15.15 7.77
CA ARG A 131 25.12 -16.03 8.68
C ARG A 131 24.31 -17.24 9.13
N ILE A 132 23.04 -17.06 9.49
CA ILE A 132 22.13 -18.15 9.88
C ILE A 132 21.97 -19.15 8.73
N VAL A 133 21.74 -18.66 7.51
CA VAL A 133 21.57 -19.53 6.33
C VAL A 133 22.86 -20.30 6.03
N MET A 134 24.01 -19.63 6.04
CA MET A 134 25.31 -20.28 5.78
C MET A 134 25.65 -21.36 6.82
N GLN A 135 25.24 -21.17 8.07
CA GLN A 135 25.40 -22.20 9.11
C GLN A 135 24.58 -23.46 8.81
N ARG A 136 23.33 -23.30 8.35
CA ARG A 136 22.46 -24.43 7.94
C ARG A 136 22.94 -25.13 6.67
N VAL A 137 23.56 -24.38 5.75
CA VAL A 137 24.26 -24.98 4.60
C VAL A 137 25.43 -25.83 5.06
N LYS A 138 26.20 -25.35 6.05
CA LYS A 138 27.34 -26.10 6.61
C LYS A 138 26.93 -27.36 7.38
N SER A 139 25.78 -27.36 8.07
CA SER A 139 25.24 -28.53 8.78
C SER A 139 24.58 -29.56 7.86
N GLY A 140 24.38 -29.23 6.58
CA GLY A 140 23.73 -30.10 5.60
C GLY A 140 22.19 -30.09 5.67
N GLU A 141 21.59 -29.19 6.44
CA GLU A 141 20.13 -29.03 6.53
C GLU A 141 19.53 -28.33 5.30
N VAL A 142 20.32 -27.50 4.63
CA VAL A 142 19.92 -26.73 3.44
C VAL A 142 20.99 -26.86 2.36
N SER A 143 20.59 -27.06 1.11
CA SER A 143 21.59 -27.09 0.01
C SER A 143 22.16 -25.69 -0.25
N SER A 144 23.39 -25.60 -0.77
CA SER A 144 23.99 -24.30 -1.10
C SER A 144 23.14 -23.49 -2.10
N LYS A 145 22.45 -24.17 -3.02
CA LYS A 145 21.57 -23.54 -4.00
C LYS A 145 20.34 -22.92 -3.34
N GLU A 146 19.71 -23.64 -2.41
CA GLU A 146 18.55 -23.13 -1.66
C GLU A 146 18.97 -22.00 -0.71
N GLY A 147 20.11 -22.14 -0.04
CA GLY A 147 20.65 -21.11 0.84
C GLY A 147 20.87 -19.79 0.12
N ASN A 148 21.50 -19.81 -1.06
CA ASN A 148 21.71 -18.60 -1.86
C ASN A 148 20.37 -17.95 -2.27
N LYS A 149 19.37 -18.76 -2.67
CA LYS A 149 18.04 -18.25 -3.01
C LYS A 149 17.34 -17.59 -1.83
N LEU A 150 17.46 -18.16 -0.63
CA LEU A 150 16.87 -17.57 0.58
C LEU A 150 17.50 -16.22 0.92
N ILE A 151 18.83 -16.12 0.81
CA ILE A 151 19.57 -14.88 1.06
C ILE A 151 19.15 -13.81 0.05
N GLU A 152 19.16 -14.14 -1.24
CA GLU A 152 18.74 -13.24 -2.31
C GLU A 152 17.29 -12.76 -2.11
N TYR A 153 16.38 -13.69 -1.80
CA TYR A 153 14.98 -13.35 -1.51
C TYR A 153 14.87 -12.36 -0.34
N TYR A 154 15.54 -12.62 0.78
CA TYR A 154 15.50 -11.74 1.94
C TYR A 154 16.06 -10.34 1.62
N GLU A 155 17.16 -10.27 0.86
CA GLU A 155 17.79 -9.01 0.47
C GLU A 155 16.87 -8.18 -0.45
N VAL A 156 16.22 -8.81 -1.43
CA VAL A 156 15.26 -8.16 -2.34
C VAL A 156 14.04 -7.66 -1.56
N GLN A 157 13.49 -8.47 -0.65
CA GLN A 157 12.31 -8.07 0.13
C GLN A 157 12.61 -6.88 1.05
N ALA A 158 13.80 -6.80 1.64
CA ALA A 158 14.15 -5.65 2.48
C ALA A 158 14.13 -4.30 1.74
N ASP A 159 14.35 -4.31 0.42
CA ASP A 159 14.29 -3.11 -0.42
C ASP A 159 12.92 -2.99 -1.13
N GLY A 160 11.99 -3.90 -0.84
CA GLY A 160 10.65 -3.95 -1.39
C GLY A 160 9.72 -2.89 -0.77
N TYR A 161 8.70 -2.51 -1.52
CA TYR A 161 7.67 -1.57 -1.10
C TYR A 161 6.85 -2.14 0.07
N THR A 162 6.44 -1.29 1.02
CA THR A 162 5.73 -1.78 2.22
C THR A 162 4.32 -2.32 1.94
N TYR A 163 3.72 -1.98 0.79
CA TYR A 163 2.37 -2.42 0.43
C TYR A 163 2.38 -3.73 -0.36
N LEU A 164 1.22 -4.37 -0.41
CA LEU A 164 1.05 -5.66 -1.10
C LEU A 164 1.08 -5.52 -2.62
N SER A 165 1.63 -6.53 -3.30
CA SER A 165 1.56 -6.64 -4.75
C SER A 165 0.15 -7.04 -5.21
N PRO A 166 -0.44 -6.34 -6.20
CA PRO A 166 -1.75 -6.72 -6.73
C PRO A 166 -1.69 -8.11 -7.38
N ASN A 167 -2.66 -8.96 -7.05
CA ASN A 167 -2.89 -10.29 -7.63
C ASN A 167 -1.74 -11.31 -7.49
N GLY A 168 -0.85 -11.17 -6.50
CA GLY A 168 0.20 -12.15 -6.23
C GLY A 168 1.25 -12.30 -7.35
N ASN A 169 1.30 -11.36 -8.30
CA ASN A 169 2.38 -11.30 -9.26
C ASN A 169 3.58 -10.65 -8.57
N GLU A 170 4.51 -11.50 -8.09
CA GLU A 170 5.89 -11.10 -7.82
C GLU A 170 6.50 -10.66 -9.16
N LYS A 171 6.68 -9.35 -9.36
CA LYS A 171 7.60 -8.82 -10.36
C LYS A 171 8.82 -8.27 -9.66
#